data_AF-A0A2A4U859-F1
#
_entry.id   AF-A0A2A4U859-F1
#
_cell.length_a   1.000
_cell.length_b   1.000
_cell.length_c   1.000
_cell.angle_alpha   90.00
_cell.angle_beta   90.00
_cell.angle_gamma   90.00
#
_symmetry.space_group_name_H-M   'P 1'
#
loop_
_entity.id
_entity.type
_entity.pdbx_description
1 polymer ?
#
loop_
_entity_poly.entity_id
_entity_poly.type
_entity_poly.pdbx_seq_one_letter_code
_entity_poly.pdbx_strand_id
1 'polypeptide(L)'
;MSDTVKKPTAKKSTPKETSSVNKETPDQGAPEQEASSAKAEKTTVTNETSKTSDKKTPKMTDEDRLKEANAIVTRNIYWAMGLGVIPLPLLDMVAIAALQVKMIRELSELYGVPFSNNIAATSVMTLIGGIAPIELSKGLSSSIVKLIPGIGTAASTVALPVTAGATTYAIGHIFILHFESDGNFFDFDTSKVKQYSQDLFAKGKKLVTGLWSKDKDKAETDTKTETKAETKAA
;
A
#
# COMPACT_ATOMS: atom_id res chain seq x y z
N MET A 1 14.06 64.21 8.45
CA MET A 1 13.53 63.48 9.61
C MET A 1 14.39 62.25 9.78
N SER A 2 15.04 62.13 10.93
CA SER A 2 16.08 61.14 11.17
C SER A 2 15.57 60.14 12.20
N ASP A 3 15.37 58.88 11.81
CA ASP A 3 14.99 57.83 12.75
C ASP A 3 16.17 56.92 13.09
N THR A 4 16.21 56.56 14.37
CA THR A 4 17.45 56.27 15.09
C THR A 4 17.56 54.80 15.47
N VAL A 5 18.78 54.27 15.38
CA VAL A 5 19.18 52.92 15.82
C VAL A 5 18.85 52.67 17.30
N LYS A 6 18.22 51.53 17.61
CA LYS A 6 18.39 50.87 18.93
C LYS A 6 18.08 49.35 18.96
N LYS A 7 19.15 48.55 18.84
CA LYS A 7 19.37 47.31 19.64
C LYS A 7 20.07 47.79 20.96
N PRO A 8 20.24 47.02 22.06
CA PRO A 8 19.91 45.61 22.29
C PRO A 8 19.25 45.30 23.65
N THR A 9 18.99 44.02 23.93
CA THR A 9 19.55 43.29 25.10
C THR A 9 19.12 41.82 25.08
N ALA A 10 20.00 40.93 25.57
CA ALA A 10 19.70 39.52 25.80
C ALA A 10 19.45 39.28 27.29
N LYS A 11 18.66 38.25 27.64
CA LYS A 11 18.74 37.65 28.98
C LYS A 11 18.75 36.13 28.90
N LYS A 12 19.79 35.57 29.51
CA LYS A 12 20.16 34.15 29.59
C LYS A 12 19.53 33.55 30.85
N SER A 13 18.89 32.39 30.76
CA SER A 13 18.43 31.64 31.95
C SER A 13 18.26 30.14 31.70
N THR A 14 19.37 29.42 31.92
CA THR A 14 19.49 28.01 32.32
C THR A 14 20.68 27.95 33.31
N PRO A 15 20.95 26.88 34.08
CA PRO A 15 20.24 25.59 34.26
C PRO A 15 19.99 25.20 35.75
N LYS A 16 19.41 24.01 36.00
CA LYS A 16 19.69 23.10 37.15
C LYS A 16 19.21 21.68 36.81
N GLU A 17 20.12 20.72 36.69
CA GLU A 17 20.43 19.65 37.68
C GLU A 17 19.22 18.76 38.03
N THR A 18 19.07 17.53 37.52
CA THR A 18 19.85 16.26 37.67
C THR A 18 19.68 15.51 39.00
N SER A 19 18.97 14.38 38.96
CA SER A 19 19.35 13.07 39.54
C SER A 19 18.25 12.06 39.17
N SER A 20 18.54 11.02 38.37
CA SER A 20 19.18 9.76 38.75
C SER A 20 18.24 8.79 39.48
N VAL A 21 17.86 7.69 38.81
CA VAL A 21 18.23 6.32 39.22
C VAL A 21 18.02 5.38 38.03
N ASN A 22 18.92 4.42 37.90
CA ASN A 22 19.01 3.43 36.82
C ASN A 22 18.52 2.06 37.35
N LYS A 23 18.59 1.01 36.51
CA LYS A 23 18.43 -0.43 36.88
C LYS A 23 16.94 -0.83 37.09
N GLU A 24 16.42 -1.99 36.68
CA GLU A 24 17.03 -3.29 36.30
C GLU A 24 16.36 -3.96 35.08
N THR A 25 17.13 -4.79 34.38
CA THR A 25 16.66 -5.86 33.47
C THR A 25 16.68 -7.20 34.23
N PRO A 26 15.64 -8.02 34.07
CA PRO A 26 15.81 -9.43 33.65
C PRO A 26 14.88 -9.73 32.46
N ASP A 27 15.34 -10.21 31.32
CA ASP A 27 15.88 -11.55 31.01
C ASP A 27 14.86 -12.72 31.17
N GLN A 28 14.76 -13.51 30.10
CA GLN A 28 14.07 -14.80 29.90
C GLN A 28 12.53 -14.85 29.97
N GLY A 29 11.94 -15.56 29.00
CA GLY A 29 10.51 -15.91 29.01
C GLY A 29 9.89 -16.08 27.63
N ALA A 30 10.33 -17.07 26.84
CA ALA A 30 9.53 -17.55 25.72
C ALA A 30 8.20 -18.13 26.23
N PRO A 31 7.16 -18.10 25.40
CA PRO A 31 6.55 -19.39 25.08
C PRO A 31 6.45 -19.62 23.57
N GLU A 32 7.23 -20.58 23.09
CA GLU A 32 6.89 -21.37 21.91
C GLU A 32 5.67 -22.25 22.22
N GLN A 33 4.61 -22.09 21.42
CA GLN A 33 3.58 -23.09 21.10
C GLN A 33 3.19 -22.77 19.64
N GLU A 34 3.65 -23.44 18.59
CA GLU A 34 3.88 -24.88 18.36
C GLU A 34 2.61 -25.73 18.57
N ALA A 35 1.77 -25.76 17.53
CA ALA A 35 1.03 -26.92 17.00
C ALA A 35 0.14 -26.45 15.82
N SER A 36 0.42 -26.81 14.55
CA SER A 36 -0.06 -28.04 13.87
C SER A 36 -1.46 -27.87 13.25
N SER A 37 -1.85 -28.39 12.07
CA SER A 37 -1.20 -28.98 10.87
C SER A 37 -2.30 -29.13 9.78
N ALA A 38 -2.09 -29.30 8.46
CA ALA A 38 -0.97 -29.06 7.52
C ALA A 38 -1.60 -28.89 6.10
N LYS A 39 -0.85 -28.76 4.99
CA LYS A 39 -0.29 -29.88 4.21
C LYS A 39 0.86 -29.40 3.32
N ALA A 40 2.00 -30.07 3.41
CA ALA A 40 3.16 -29.83 2.55
C ALA A 40 3.04 -30.53 1.19
N GLU A 41 3.75 -30.01 0.20
CA GLU A 41 4.41 -30.85 -0.81
C GLU A 41 5.91 -30.54 -0.82
N LYS A 42 6.72 -31.56 -1.13
CA LYS A 42 8.13 -31.67 -0.76
C LYS A 42 8.98 -31.89 -2.01
N THR A 43 10.05 -31.11 -2.18
CA THR A 43 11.29 -31.49 -2.91
C THR A 43 12.36 -30.48 -2.45
N THR A 44 13.18 -30.81 -1.45
CA THR A 44 14.49 -31.50 -1.59
C THR A 44 15.51 -30.67 -2.38
N VAL A 45 16.49 -30.13 -1.65
CA VAL A 45 17.67 -29.43 -2.20
C VAL A 45 18.63 -30.43 -2.84
N THR A 46 19.15 -30.11 -4.03
CA THR A 46 20.49 -30.54 -4.47
C THR A 46 21.18 -29.33 -5.09
N ASN A 47 22.40 -29.07 -4.63
CA ASN A 47 23.20 -27.91 -5.00
C ASN A 47 24.31 -28.35 -5.95
N GLU A 48 24.23 -27.99 -7.24
CA GLU A 48 25.34 -28.18 -8.19
C GLU A 48 25.61 -26.94 -9.05
N THR A 49 26.89 -26.78 -9.37
CA THR A 49 27.53 -25.59 -9.94
C THR A 49 27.28 -25.43 -11.45
N SER A 50 27.16 -24.17 -11.86
CA SER A 50 27.41 -23.59 -13.19
C SER A 50 27.43 -24.51 -14.42
N LYS A 51 26.50 -24.27 -15.35
CA LYS A 51 26.76 -24.41 -16.80
C LYS A 51 25.96 -23.40 -17.60
N THR A 52 26.67 -22.54 -18.32
CA THR A 52 26.13 -21.66 -19.36
C THR A 52 25.45 -22.48 -20.44
N SER A 53 24.23 -22.12 -20.83
CA SER A 53 23.67 -22.54 -22.13
C SER A 53 22.65 -21.51 -22.60
N ASP A 54 22.89 -20.99 -23.81
CA ASP A 54 21.99 -20.07 -24.49
C ASP A 54 20.56 -20.64 -24.60
N LYS A 55 19.62 -20.01 -23.90
CA LYS A 55 18.22 -20.01 -24.32
C LYS A 55 17.85 -18.58 -24.66
N LYS A 56 17.78 -18.29 -25.96
CA LYS A 56 17.31 -17.02 -26.51
C LYS A 56 15.82 -16.86 -26.20
N THR A 57 15.52 -16.39 -24.99
CA THR A 57 14.19 -15.93 -24.59
C THR A 57 13.73 -14.88 -25.61
N PRO A 58 12.47 -14.92 -26.09
CA PRO A 58 11.92 -13.80 -26.82
C PRO A 58 12.08 -12.56 -25.94
N LYS A 59 12.82 -11.55 -26.41
CA LYS A 59 12.98 -10.30 -25.68
C LYS A 59 11.58 -9.69 -25.61
N MET A 60 10.97 -9.67 -24.42
CA MET A 60 9.63 -9.11 -24.22
C MET A 60 9.59 -7.70 -24.80
N THR A 61 8.53 -7.37 -25.52
CA THR A 61 8.33 -6.02 -26.02
C THR A 61 7.99 -5.09 -24.85
N ASP A 62 8.28 -3.80 -24.96
CA ASP A 62 7.95 -2.84 -23.91
C ASP A 62 6.43 -2.79 -23.66
N GLU A 63 5.61 -2.98 -24.72
CA GLU A 63 4.16 -3.13 -24.57
C GLU A 63 3.74 -4.36 -23.77
N ASP A 64 4.37 -5.51 -24.00
CA ASP A 64 4.02 -6.75 -23.30
C ASP A 64 4.49 -6.73 -21.84
N ARG A 65 5.67 -6.16 -21.58
CA ARG A 65 6.13 -5.86 -20.22
C ARG A 65 5.16 -4.93 -19.50
N LEU A 66 4.71 -3.85 -20.15
CA LEU A 66 3.74 -2.93 -19.57
C LEU A 66 2.38 -3.60 -19.31
N LYS A 67 1.90 -4.50 -20.19
CA LYS A 67 0.68 -5.30 -19.95
C LYS A 67 0.84 -6.18 -18.71
N GLU A 68 1.97 -6.85 -18.56
CA GLU A 68 2.25 -7.72 -17.39
C GLU A 68 2.39 -6.91 -16.10
N ALA A 69 3.07 -5.76 -16.15
CA ALA A 69 3.18 -4.83 -15.02
C ALA A 69 1.81 -4.31 -14.55
N ASN A 70 0.93 -3.95 -15.49
CA ASN A 70 -0.45 -3.57 -15.17
C ASN A 70 -1.27 -4.73 -14.59
N ALA A 71 -1.02 -5.98 -15.01
CA ALA A 71 -1.68 -7.16 -14.44
C ALA A 71 -1.22 -7.43 -13.00
N ILE A 72 0.07 -7.25 -12.70
CA ILE A 72 0.64 -7.29 -11.34
C ILE A 72 -0.06 -6.25 -10.44
N VAL A 73 -0.14 -4.99 -10.87
CA VAL A 73 -0.81 -3.92 -10.11
C VAL A 73 -2.29 -4.23 -9.92
N THR A 74 -3.00 -4.65 -10.98
CA THR A 74 -4.42 -5.00 -10.93
C THR A 74 -4.71 -6.13 -9.94
N ARG A 75 -3.91 -7.19 -9.92
CA ARG A 75 -4.02 -8.28 -8.95
C ARG A 75 -3.86 -7.78 -7.50
N ASN A 76 -2.86 -6.93 -7.26
CA ASN A 76 -2.62 -6.38 -5.92
C ASN A 76 -3.71 -5.37 -5.49
N ILE A 77 -4.37 -4.67 -6.42
CA ILE A 77 -5.54 -3.84 -6.11
C ILE A 77 -6.69 -4.68 -5.55
N TYR A 78 -7.04 -5.81 -6.18
CA TYR A 78 -8.10 -6.70 -5.66
C TYR A 78 -7.76 -7.24 -4.26
N TRP A 79 -6.52 -7.64 -4.02
CA TRP A 79 -6.06 -8.06 -2.68
C TRP A 79 -6.15 -6.91 -1.66
N ALA A 80 -5.72 -5.68 -2.02
CA ALA A 80 -5.80 -4.52 -1.13
C ALA A 80 -7.24 -4.11 -0.82
N MET A 81 -8.15 -4.20 -1.80
CA MET A 81 -9.59 -4.00 -1.59
C MET A 81 -10.15 -5.03 -0.60
N GLY A 82 -9.78 -6.31 -0.73
CA GLY A 82 -10.24 -7.38 0.15
C GLY A 82 -9.72 -7.24 1.58
N LEU A 83 -8.43 -6.90 1.75
CA LEU A 83 -7.84 -6.62 3.07
C LEU A 83 -8.55 -5.45 3.77
N GLY A 84 -8.79 -4.35 3.05
CA GLY A 84 -9.49 -3.16 3.58
C GLY A 84 -10.96 -3.34 3.96
N VAL A 85 -11.53 -4.55 3.84
CA VAL A 85 -12.84 -4.94 4.42
C VAL A 85 -12.69 -5.52 5.83
N ILE A 86 -11.51 -6.03 6.18
CA ILE A 86 -11.25 -6.72 7.46
C ILE A 86 -11.06 -5.68 8.59
N PRO A 87 -11.92 -5.66 9.63
CA PRO A 87 -11.86 -4.64 10.68
C PRO A 87 -10.81 -4.96 11.77
N LEU A 88 -9.57 -5.29 11.36
CA LEU A 88 -8.44 -5.54 12.26
C LEU A 88 -7.48 -4.35 12.27
N PRO A 89 -7.66 -3.37 13.19
CA PRO A 89 -6.79 -2.21 13.26
C PRO A 89 -5.33 -2.62 13.49
N LEU A 90 -4.41 -1.83 12.93
CA LEU A 90 -2.96 -2.07 12.85
C LEU A 90 -2.56 -3.26 11.95
N LEU A 91 -3.12 -4.46 12.14
CA LEU A 91 -2.71 -5.63 11.37
C LEU A 91 -3.03 -5.49 9.87
N ASP A 92 -4.22 -4.97 9.54
CA ASP A 92 -4.61 -4.68 8.15
C ASP A 92 -3.60 -3.72 7.47
N MET A 93 -3.19 -2.66 8.17
CA MET A 93 -2.23 -1.68 7.64
C MET A 93 -0.86 -2.30 7.36
N VAL A 94 -0.39 -3.24 8.21
CA VAL A 94 0.86 -3.99 7.96
C VAL A 94 0.69 -4.95 6.78
N ALA A 95 -0.46 -5.63 6.67
CA ALA A 95 -0.75 -6.53 5.56
C ALA A 95 -0.81 -5.79 4.21
N ILE A 96 -1.49 -4.64 4.15
CA ILE A 96 -1.55 -3.78 2.96
C ILE A 96 -0.16 -3.23 2.60
N ALA A 97 0.64 -2.78 3.58
CA ALA A 97 2.00 -2.32 3.32
C ALA A 97 2.90 -3.44 2.78
N ALA A 98 2.82 -4.65 3.37
CA ALA A 98 3.55 -5.83 2.90
C ALA A 98 3.13 -6.25 1.48
N LEU A 99 1.83 -6.18 1.16
CA LEU A 99 1.30 -6.41 -0.18
C LEU A 99 1.86 -5.40 -1.20
N GLN A 100 1.95 -4.12 -0.84
CA GLN A 100 2.51 -3.08 -1.71
C GLN A 100 4.02 -3.26 -1.92
N VAL A 101 4.77 -3.65 -0.89
CA VAL A 101 6.20 -4.00 -1.03
C VAL A 101 6.39 -5.26 -1.89
N LYS A 102 5.53 -6.27 -1.74
CA LYS A 102 5.51 -7.46 -2.62
C LYS A 102 5.22 -7.08 -4.08
N MET A 103 4.23 -6.22 -4.33
CA MET A 103 3.91 -5.72 -5.68
C MET A 103 5.13 -5.03 -6.32
N ILE A 104 5.84 -4.18 -5.56
CA ILE A 104 7.06 -3.51 -6.03
C ILE A 104 8.17 -4.53 -6.33
N ARG A 105 8.27 -5.62 -5.56
CA ARG A 105 9.17 -6.72 -5.85
C ARG A 105 8.83 -7.43 -7.16
N GLU A 106 7.57 -7.83 -7.36
CA GLU A 106 7.10 -8.46 -8.61
C GLU A 106 7.38 -7.55 -9.83
N LEU A 107 7.19 -6.23 -9.69
CA LEU A 107 7.58 -5.26 -10.70
C LEU A 107 9.11 -5.25 -10.92
N SER A 108 9.92 -5.14 -9.86
CA SER A 108 11.39 -5.12 -10.04
C SER A 108 11.96 -6.37 -10.71
N GLU A 109 11.38 -7.55 -10.44
CA GLU A 109 11.74 -8.81 -11.09
C GLU A 109 11.36 -8.80 -12.59
N LEU A 110 10.20 -8.25 -12.95
CA LEU A 110 9.75 -8.07 -14.34
C LEU A 110 10.62 -7.06 -15.12
N TYR A 111 11.07 -5.99 -14.48
CA TYR A 111 11.92 -4.95 -15.08
C TYR A 111 13.43 -5.28 -15.03
N GLY A 112 13.84 -6.37 -14.36
CA GLY A 112 15.24 -6.73 -14.17
C GLY A 112 16.02 -5.81 -13.23
N VAL A 113 15.33 -5.02 -12.41
CA VAL A 113 15.92 -4.06 -11.47
C VAL A 113 16.25 -4.77 -10.15
N PRO A 114 17.46 -4.59 -9.56
CA PRO A 114 17.81 -5.23 -8.30
C PRO A 114 16.93 -4.73 -7.14
N PHE A 115 16.12 -5.62 -6.57
CA PHE A 115 15.18 -5.30 -5.50
C PHE A 115 15.89 -4.92 -4.18
N SER A 116 15.42 -3.84 -3.55
CA SER A 116 15.82 -3.46 -2.18
C SER A 116 14.59 -3.32 -1.29
N ASN A 117 14.43 -4.26 -0.34
CA ASN A 117 13.28 -4.29 0.58
C ASN A 117 13.18 -3.01 1.44
N ASN A 118 14.31 -2.52 1.96
CA ASN A 118 14.34 -1.33 2.80
C ASN A 118 13.92 -0.07 2.02
N ILE A 119 14.38 0.08 0.77
CA ILE A 119 14.01 1.22 -0.07
C ILE A 119 12.56 1.10 -0.53
N ALA A 120 12.10 -0.09 -0.93
CA ALA A 120 10.71 -0.33 -1.31
C ALA A 120 9.75 0.02 -0.15
N ALA A 121 10.02 -0.46 1.06
CA ALA A 121 9.22 -0.14 2.24
C ALA A 121 9.26 1.35 2.59
N THR A 122 10.43 2.00 2.56
CA THR A 122 10.57 3.44 2.85
C THR A 122 9.83 4.28 1.81
N SER A 123 9.91 3.89 0.54
CA SER A 123 9.19 4.52 -0.57
C SER A 123 7.68 4.40 -0.38
N VAL A 124 7.16 3.21 -0.10
CA VAL A 124 5.74 2.97 0.20
C VAL A 124 5.27 3.87 1.34
N MET A 125 5.96 3.87 2.48
CA MET A 125 5.60 4.70 3.63
C MET A 125 5.63 6.21 3.31
N THR A 126 6.59 6.66 2.50
CA THR A 126 6.69 8.06 2.08
C THR A 126 5.59 8.46 1.09
N LEU A 127 5.22 7.58 0.15
CA LEU A 127 4.09 7.81 -0.76
C LEU A 127 2.76 7.85 0.02
N ILE A 128 2.53 6.90 0.94
CA ILE A 128 1.36 6.91 1.83
C ILE A 128 1.32 8.21 2.65
N GLY A 129 2.46 8.60 3.26
CA GLY A 129 2.58 9.86 4.01
C GLY A 129 2.34 11.12 3.17
N GLY A 130 2.58 11.06 1.85
CA GLY A 130 2.25 12.14 0.91
C GLY A 130 0.77 12.22 0.53
N ILE A 131 0.06 11.07 0.49
CA ILE A 131 -1.35 10.97 0.07
C ILE A 131 -2.31 11.13 1.26
N ALA A 132 -2.02 10.47 2.39
CA ALA A 132 -2.95 10.34 3.51
C ALA A 132 -3.41 11.68 4.12
N PRO A 133 -2.55 12.71 4.35
CA PRO A 133 -3.00 13.98 4.92
C PRO A 133 -4.02 14.71 4.02
N ILE A 134 -3.85 14.58 2.70
CA ILE A 134 -4.72 15.21 1.70
C ILE A 134 -6.11 14.58 1.76
N GLU A 135 -6.20 13.24 1.78
CA GLU A 135 -7.50 12.57 1.85
C GLU A 135 -8.17 12.70 3.22
N LEU A 136 -7.41 12.76 4.33
CA LEU A 136 -7.94 13.12 5.64
C LEU A 136 -8.57 14.52 5.63
N SER A 137 -7.92 15.52 5.02
CA SER A 137 -8.46 16.88 4.93
C SER A 137 -9.80 16.94 4.17
N LYS A 138 -9.94 16.16 3.08
CA LYS A 138 -11.19 16.00 2.30
C LYS A 138 -12.26 15.22 3.09
N GLY A 139 -11.85 14.21 3.83
CA GLY A 139 -12.71 13.42 4.71
C GLY A 139 -13.25 14.20 5.90
N LEU A 140 -12.51 15.21 6.38
CA LEU A 140 -12.90 16.07 7.51
C LEU A 140 -13.77 17.26 7.06
N SER A 141 -13.52 17.83 5.88
CA SER A 141 -14.37 18.87 5.29
C SER A 141 -15.76 18.37 4.85
N SER A 142 -15.91 17.05 4.66
CA SER A 142 -17.21 16.39 4.40
C SER A 142 -17.98 15.97 5.67
N SER A 143 -17.58 16.44 6.87
CA SER A 143 -18.14 15.96 8.15
C SER A 143 -19.62 16.25 8.39
N ILE A 144 -20.24 17.20 7.67
CA ILE A 144 -21.68 17.50 7.79
C ILE A 144 -22.53 16.25 7.47
N VAL A 145 -22.08 15.40 6.53
CA VAL A 145 -22.79 14.16 6.14
C VAL A 145 -22.61 13.03 7.18
N LYS A 146 -21.61 13.12 8.07
CA LYS A 146 -21.32 12.10 9.10
C LYS A 146 -22.16 12.27 10.38
N LEU A 147 -22.95 13.33 10.50
CA LEU A 147 -23.84 13.58 11.64
C LEU A 147 -25.15 12.78 11.60
N ILE A 148 -25.42 12.02 10.54
CA ILE A 148 -26.57 11.12 10.43
C ILE A 148 -26.14 9.69 10.76
N PRO A 149 -26.53 9.11 11.93
CA PRO A 149 -26.27 7.72 12.24
C PRO A 149 -26.89 6.81 11.16
N GLY A 150 -26.16 5.77 10.75
CA GLY A 150 -26.58 4.84 9.69
C GLY A 150 -26.07 5.18 8.28
N ILE A 151 -25.95 6.46 7.91
CA ILE A 151 -25.33 6.86 6.63
C ILE A 151 -23.80 6.80 6.74
N GLY A 152 -23.24 7.23 7.87
CA GLY A 152 -21.78 7.25 8.10
C GLY A 152 -21.13 5.86 8.01
N THR A 153 -21.82 4.81 8.46
CA THR A 153 -21.32 3.42 8.42
C THR A 153 -21.29 2.85 7.00
N ALA A 154 -22.35 3.06 6.21
CA ALA A 154 -22.38 2.66 4.80
C ALA A 154 -21.33 3.39 3.94
N ALA A 155 -20.97 4.62 4.29
CA ALA A 155 -19.85 5.33 3.67
C ALA A 155 -18.49 4.71 4.08
N SER A 156 -18.31 4.34 5.35
CA SER A 156 -17.03 3.78 5.83
C SER A 156 -16.68 2.41 5.24
N THR A 157 -17.67 1.53 4.99
CA THR A 157 -17.42 0.19 4.44
C THR A 157 -16.93 0.19 2.99
N VAL A 158 -17.19 1.27 2.24
CA VAL A 158 -16.69 1.45 0.87
C VAL A 158 -15.42 2.30 0.86
N ALA A 159 -15.30 3.28 1.76
CA ALA A 159 -14.17 4.20 1.79
C ALA A 159 -12.81 3.49 2.02
N LEU A 160 -12.74 2.50 2.91
CA LEU A 160 -11.50 1.77 3.19
C LEU A 160 -11.03 0.91 2.00
N PRO A 161 -11.83 -0.02 1.43
CA PRO A 161 -11.44 -0.78 0.24
C PRO A 161 -11.06 0.10 -0.95
N VAL A 162 -11.84 1.17 -1.21
CA VAL A 162 -11.55 2.12 -2.30
C VAL A 162 -10.23 2.85 -2.07
N THR A 163 -9.94 3.28 -0.85
CA THR A 163 -8.69 3.99 -0.52
C THR A 163 -7.48 3.04 -0.58
N ALA A 164 -7.61 1.81 -0.08
CA ALA A 164 -6.56 0.79 -0.15
C ALA A 164 -6.22 0.42 -1.61
N GLY A 165 -7.25 0.15 -2.42
CA GLY A 165 -7.08 -0.11 -3.86
C GLY A 165 -6.49 1.08 -4.61
N ALA A 166 -6.98 2.30 -4.37
CA ALA A 166 -6.48 3.51 -5.05
C ALA A 166 -5.04 3.87 -4.67
N THR A 167 -4.65 3.64 -3.41
CA THR A 167 -3.26 3.80 -2.95
C THR A 167 -2.34 2.78 -3.63
N THR A 168 -2.78 1.53 -3.71
CA THR A 168 -2.05 0.44 -4.37
C THR A 168 -1.88 0.69 -5.87
N TYR A 169 -2.94 1.17 -6.54
CA TYR A 169 -2.88 1.65 -7.93
C TYR A 169 -1.82 2.76 -8.09
N ALA A 170 -1.87 3.79 -7.25
CA ALA A 170 -0.97 4.93 -7.37
C ALA A 170 0.51 4.54 -7.16
N ILE A 171 0.81 3.75 -6.14
CA ILE A 171 2.16 3.25 -5.86
C ILE A 171 2.65 2.38 -7.03
N GLY A 172 1.82 1.45 -7.51
CA GLY A 172 2.17 0.56 -8.62
C GLY A 172 2.53 1.32 -9.88
N HIS A 173 1.69 2.26 -10.31
CA HIS A 173 1.94 3.06 -11.51
C HIS A 173 3.14 4.02 -11.38
N ILE A 174 3.46 4.50 -10.17
CA ILE A 174 4.69 5.28 -9.95
C ILE A 174 5.94 4.43 -10.16
N PHE A 175 5.96 3.20 -9.63
CA PHE A 175 7.09 2.28 -9.84
C PHE A 175 7.19 1.79 -11.29
N ILE A 176 6.06 1.54 -11.97
CA ILE A 176 6.04 1.26 -13.42
C ILE A 176 6.67 2.41 -14.20
N LEU A 177 6.22 3.65 -14.00
CA LEU A 177 6.78 4.81 -14.70
C LEU A 177 8.28 4.98 -14.42
N HIS A 178 8.70 4.73 -13.19
CA HIS A 178 10.09 4.82 -12.78
C HIS A 178 10.98 3.78 -13.48
N PHE A 179 10.55 2.52 -13.53
CA PHE A 179 11.31 1.44 -14.18
C PHE A 179 11.23 1.49 -15.72
N GLU A 180 10.14 1.95 -16.33
CA GLU A 180 10.07 2.27 -17.77
C GLU A 180 10.96 3.47 -18.17
N SER A 181 11.40 4.28 -17.19
CA SER A 181 12.33 5.40 -17.39
C SER A 181 13.80 5.03 -17.12
N ASP A 182 14.14 3.73 -17.13
CA ASP A 182 15.44 3.15 -16.74
C ASP A 182 15.90 3.49 -15.29
N GLY A 183 14.96 3.90 -14.44
CA GLY A 183 15.21 4.16 -13.01
C GLY A 183 15.38 2.88 -12.18
N ASN A 184 16.04 3.01 -11.03
CA ASN A 184 16.27 1.90 -10.09
C ASN A 184 15.82 2.28 -8.67
N PHE A 185 16.13 1.50 -7.63
CA PHE A 185 15.72 1.86 -6.27
C PHE A 185 16.48 3.07 -5.70
N PHE A 186 17.73 3.32 -6.11
CA PHE A 186 18.60 4.31 -5.48
C PHE A 186 18.40 5.74 -6.01
N ASP A 187 17.75 5.92 -7.15
CA ASP A 187 17.43 7.23 -7.76
C ASP A 187 15.94 7.64 -7.59
N PHE A 188 15.16 6.85 -6.86
CA PHE A 188 13.75 7.08 -6.61
C PHE A 188 13.50 8.27 -5.66
N ASP A 189 13.06 9.40 -6.22
CA ASP A 189 12.75 10.62 -5.46
C ASP A 189 11.24 10.87 -5.37
N THR A 190 10.69 10.55 -4.19
CA THR A 190 9.28 10.74 -3.83
C THR A 190 8.80 12.20 -3.91
N SER A 191 9.72 13.16 -3.83
CA SER A 191 9.41 14.59 -3.83
C SER A 191 8.93 15.06 -5.21
N LYS A 192 9.53 14.50 -6.27
CA LYS A 192 9.21 14.82 -7.67
C LYS A 192 7.84 14.31 -8.10
N VAL A 193 7.39 13.18 -7.55
CA VAL A 193 6.13 12.54 -7.94
C VAL A 193 4.90 13.07 -7.20
N LYS A 194 5.03 13.92 -6.17
CA LYS A 194 3.91 14.31 -5.28
C LYS A 194 2.62 14.80 -5.97
N GLN A 195 2.73 15.53 -7.08
CA GLN A 195 1.55 15.96 -7.87
C GLN A 195 1.00 14.79 -8.71
N TYR A 196 1.88 14.03 -9.35
CA TYR A 196 1.53 12.85 -10.14
C TYR A 196 0.89 11.73 -9.30
N SER A 197 1.34 11.54 -8.05
CA SER A 197 0.73 10.63 -7.08
C SER A 197 -0.74 10.96 -6.81
N GLN A 198 -1.12 12.25 -6.83
CA GLN A 198 -2.51 12.66 -6.59
C GLN A 198 -3.41 12.38 -7.80
N ASP A 199 -2.91 12.60 -9.01
CA ASP A 199 -3.61 12.26 -10.25
C ASP A 199 -3.78 10.74 -10.38
N LEU A 200 -2.71 9.96 -10.16
CA LEU A 200 -2.80 8.50 -10.12
C LEU A 200 -3.72 8.00 -9.00
N PHE A 201 -3.71 8.60 -7.81
CA PHE A 201 -4.64 8.23 -6.74
C PHE A 201 -6.11 8.56 -7.12
N ALA A 202 -6.35 9.69 -7.78
CA ALA A 202 -7.69 10.04 -8.27
C ALA A 202 -8.19 9.07 -9.37
N LYS A 203 -7.30 8.71 -10.32
CA LYS A 203 -7.55 7.67 -11.33
C LYS A 203 -7.82 6.30 -10.68
N GLY A 204 -6.99 5.93 -9.70
CA GLY A 204 -7.13 4.71 -8.91
C GLY A 204 -8.47 4.67 -8.17
N LYS A 205 -8.89 5.75 -7.52
CA LYS A 205 -10.22 5.84 -6.89
C LYS A 205 -11.33 5.61 -7.92
N LYS A 206 -11.29 6.29 -9.07
CA LYS A 206 -12.31 6.11 -10.13
C LYS A 206 -12.37 4.67 -10.62
N LEU A 207 -11.21 4.06 -10.91
CA LEU A 207 -11.10 2.67 -11.35
C LEU A 207 -11.68 1.72 -10.29
N VAL A 208 -11.23 1.84 -9.05
CA VAL A 208 -11.63 0.94 -7.95
C VAL A 208 -13.12 1.11 -7.59
N THR A 209 -13.67 2.33 -7.63
CA THR A 209 -15.13 2.50 -7.50
C THR A 209 -15.91 1.84 -8.63
N GLY A 210 -15.36 1.83 -9.86
CA GLY A 210 -15.96 1.13 -11.00
C GLY A 210 -15.93 -0.39 -10.85
N LEU A 211 -14.84 -0.95 -10.32
CA LEU A 211 -14.75 -2.37 -9.98
C LEU A 211 -15.78 -2.74 -8.90
N TRP A 212 -15.82 -1.98 -7.80
CA TRP A 212 -16.72 -2.19 -6.68
C TRP A 212 -18.20 -2.16 -7.06
N SER A 213 -18.62 -1.22 -7.92
CA SER A 213 -20.00 -1.21 -8.45
C SER A 213 -20.29 -2.44 -9.32
N LYS A 214 -19.36 -2.81 -10.21
CA LYS A 214 -19.54 -3.94 -11.13
C LYS A 214 -19.64 -5.29 -10.42
N ASP A 215 -18.96 -5.46 -9.29
CA ASP A 215 -19.05 -6.67 -8.47
C ASP A 215 -20.35 -6.72 -7.65
N LYS A 216 -20.89 -5.56 -7.23
CA LYS A 216 -22.24 -5.48 -6.65
C LYS A 216 -23.33 -5.86 -7.64
N ASP A 217 -23.29 -5.30 -8.85
CA ASP A 217 -24.28 -5.58 -9.90
C ASP A 217 -24.34 -7.09 -10.22
N LYS A 218 -23.20 -7.78 -10.17
CA LYS A 218 -23.14 -9.25 -10.29
C LYS A 218 -23.76 -9.96 -9.10
N ALA A 219 -23.35 -9.65 -7.87
CA ALA A 219 -23.87 -10.29 -6.66
C ALA A 219 -25.40 -10.17 -6.54
N GLU A 220 -25.98 -9.02 -6.92
CA GLU A 220 -27.44 -8.82 -6.96
C GLU A 220 -28.13 -9.62 -8.07
N THR A 221 -27.46 -9.85 -9.21
CA THR A 221 -27.98 -10.64 -10.33
C THR A 221 -27.97 -12.14 -10.03
N ASP A 222 -26.91 -12.64 -9.41
CA ASP A 222 -26.76 -14.06 -9.06
C ASP A 222 -27.76 -14.45 -7.95
N THR A 223 -27.85 -13.65 -6.88
CA THR A 223 -28.82 -13.84 -5.78
C THR A 223 -30.27 -13.92 -6.30
N LYS A 224 -30.64 -13.04 -7.23
CA LYS A 224 -31.99 -12.99 -7.82
C LYS A 224 -32.30 -14.17 -8.75
N THR A 225 -31.27 -14.88 -9.21
CA THR A 225 -31.41 -16.07 -10.04
C THR A 225 -31.68 -17.31 -9.18
N GLU A 226 -31.00 -17.45 -8.03
CA GLU A 226 -31.23 -18.54 -7.07
C GLU A 226 -32.61 -18.46 -6.41
N THR A 227 -33.03 -17.29 -5.90
CA THR A 227 -34.37 -17.15 -5.28
C THR A 227 -35.51 -17.50 -6.25
N LYS A 228 -35.32 -17.26 -7.56
CA LYS A 228 -36.30 -17.61 -8.60
C LYS A 228 -36.29 -19.08 -8.99
N ALA A 229 -35.21 -19.81 -8.73
CA ALA A 229 -35.13 -21.26 -8.91
C ALA A 229 -35.87 -21.99 -7.79
N GLU A 230 -35.64 -21.61 -6.52
CA GLU A 230 -36.31 -22.26 -5.37
C GLU A 230 -37.82 -21.99 -5.35
N THR A 231 -38.27 -20.77 -5.65
CA THR A 231 -39.72 -20.42 -5.71
C THR A 231 -40.47 -21.09 -6.88
N LYS A 232 -39.79 -21.87 -7.73
CA LYS A 232 -40.40 -22.65 -8.83
C LYS A 232 -40.28 -24.17 -8.62
N ALA A 233 -39.73 -24.61 -7.49
CA ALA A 233 -39.56 -26.01 -7.09
C ALA A 233 -40.41 -26.38 -5.86
N ALA A 234 -41.21 -25.44 -5.35
CA ALA A 234 -42.23 -25.59 -4.30
C ALA A 234 -43.61 -25.22 -4.86
#